data_AF-A0A2A4N9L0-F1
#
_entry.id   AF-A0A2A4N9L0-F1
#
_cell.length_a   1.000
_cell.length_b   1.000
_cell.length_c   1.000
_cell.angle_alpha   90.00
_cell.angle_beta   90.00
_cell.angle_gamma   90.00
#
_symmetry.space_group_name_H-M   'P 1'
#
loop_
_entity.id
_entity.type
_entity.pdbx_description
1 polymer ?
#
loop_
_entity_poly.entity_id
_entity_poly.type
_entity_poly.pdbx_seq_one_letter_code
_entity_poly.pdbx_strand_id
1 'polypeptide(L)'
;MIERFAEQEVAMVRSSFAGLRSQEIDEITSSLCFAKNLGFLGLRNSHFFATYARWQFIQFRPKTRQMPGAGETIAERIADLGSGDVVMVVAVRRLVKN
;
A
#
# COMPACT_ATOMS: atom_id res chain seq x y z
N MET A 1 -9.26 -11.68 28.85
CA MET A 1 -8.88 -12.10 27.47
C MET A 1 -9.03 -10.93 26.49
N ILE A 2 -10.18 -10.25 26.46
CA ILE A 2 -10.42 -9.08 25.61
C ILE A 2 -9.47 -7.92 25.94
N GLU A 3 -9.30 -7.57 27.22
CA GLU A 3 -8.39 -6.49 27.65
C GLU A 3 -6.96 -6.73 27.18
N ARG A 4 -6.42 -7.94 27.40
CA ARG A 4 -5.09 -8.34 26.92
C ARG A 4 -4.96 -8.21 25.39
N PHE A 5 -6.01 -8.54 24.64
CA PHE A 5 -6.00 -8.39 23.18
C PHE A 5 -5.97 -6.91 22.78
N ALA A 6 -6.80 -6.07 23.41
CA ALA A 6 -6.83 -4.64 23.15
C ALA A 6 -5.48 -3.97 23.46
N GLU A 7 -4.84 -4.31 24.58
CA GLU A 7 -3.50 -3.82 24.93
C GLU A 7 -2.46 -4.21 23.88
N GLN A 8 -2.53 -5.44 23.36
CA GLN A 8 -1.64 -5.92 22.31
C GLN A 8 -1.84 -5.16 21.00
N GLU A 9 -3.08 -4.90 20.58
CA GLU A 9 -3.34 -4.12 19.35
C GLU A 9 -2.82 -2.68 19.47
N VAL A 10 -3.06 -2.02 20.61
CA VAL A 10 -2.53 -0.66 20.86
C VAL A 10 -1.00 -0.66 20.79
N ALA A 11 -0.34 -1.66 21.38
CA ALA A 11 1.11 -1.78 21.32
C ALA A 11 1.62 -1.99 19.88
N MET A 12 0.95 -2.84 19.08
CA MET A 12 1.31 -3.07 17.68
C MET A 12 1.19 -1.78 16.84
N VAL A 13 0.08 -1.06 16.99
CA VAL A 13 -0.15 0.22 16.31
C VAL A 13 0.94 1.24 16.68
N ARG A 14 1.22 1.41 17.98
CA ARG A 14 2.31 2.30 18.44
C ARG A 14 3.66 1.91 17.86
N SER A 15 3.98 0.61 17.85
CA SER A 15 5.25 0.12 17.30
C SER A 15 5.39 0.38 15.80
N SER A 16 4.27 0.37 15.06
CA SER A 16 4.24 0.65 13.62
C SER A 16 4.59 2.11 13.31
N PHE A 17 4.32 3.04 14.24
CA PHE A 17 4.69 4.46 14.10
C PHE A 17 6.11 4.77 14.62
N ALA A 18 6.65 3.97 15.54
CA ALA A 18 7.89 4.27 16.24
C ALA A 18 9.14 4.35 15.34
N GLY A 19 9.10 3.77 14.13
CA GLY A 19 10.20 3.76 13.18
C GLY A 19 10.08 4.77 12.03
N LEU A 20 8.98 5.52 11.94
CA LEU A 20 8.74 6.43 10.82
C LEU A 20 9.40 7.79 11.07
N ARG A 21 10.34 8.18 10.21
CA ARG A 21 10.92 9.52 10.24
C ARG A 21 10.05 10.49 9.45
N SER A 22 9.87 11.71 9.95
CA SER A 22 9.07 12.74 9.25
C SER A 22 9.53 12.97 7.81
N GLN A 23 10.85 12.99 7.58
CA GLN A 23 11.42 13.14 6.24
C GLN A 23 10.99 12.02 5.28
N GLU A 24 10.92 10.77 5.75
CA GLU A 24 10.47 9.66 4.89
C GLU A 24 9.00 9.79 4.52
N ILE A 25 8.18 10.25 5.48
CA ILE A 25 6.76 10.51 5.23
C ILE A 25 6.61 11.60 4.18
N ASP A 26 7.39 12.67 4.25
CA ASP A 26 7.35 13.77 3.29
C ASP A 26 7.79 13.31 1.88
N GLU A 27 8.87 12.52 1.78
CA GLU A 27 9.36 11.96 0.52
C GLU A 27 8.35 11.01 -0.15
N ILE A 28 7.73 10.12 0.65
CA ILE A 28 6.68 9.21 0.18
C ILE A 28 5.46 10.02 -0.27
N THR A 29 5.04 11.00 0.52
CA THR A 29 3.86 11.83 0.23
C THR A 29 4.06 12.62 -1.05
N SER A 30 5.22 13.26 -1.21
CA SER A 30 5.62 13.95 -2.43
C SER A 30 5.55 13.02 -3.65
N SER A 31 6.11 11.81 -3.54
CA SER A 31 6.08 10.82 -4.61
C SER A 31 4.64 10.43 -5.02
N LEU A 32 3.76 10.20 -4.04
CA LEU A 32 2.36 9.82 -4.30
C LEU A 32 1.53 10.98 -4.88
N CYS A 33 1.75 12.20 -4.38
CA CYS A 33 1.07 13.41 -4.84
C CYS A 33 1.45 13.78 -6.28
N PHE A 34 2.75 13.75 -6.60
CA PHE A 34 3.26 14.26 -7.88
C PHE A 34 3.43 13.20 -8.98
N ALA A 35 3.15 11.92 -8.70
CA ALA A 35 3.20 10.88 -9.73
C ALA A 35 2.35 11.23 -10.97
N LYS A 36 2.76 10.81 -12.16
CA LYS A 36 1.94 10.90 -13.38
C LYS A 36 0.75 9.93 -13.30
N ASN A 37 1.02 8.69 -12.90
CA ASN A 37 0.04 7.66 -12.62
C ASN A 37 0.38 6.94 -11.31
N LEU A 38 -0.63 6.54 -10.56
CA LEU A 38 -0.46 5.81 -9.29
C LEU A 38 -1.04 4.40 -9.39
N GLY A 39 -0.18 3.40 -9.35
CA GLY A 39 -0.53 1.99 -9.31
C GLY A 39 -0.62 1.45 -7.89
N PHE A 40 -1.56 0.54 -7.64
CA PHE A 40 -1.70 -0.16 -6.36
C PHE A 40 -1.57 -1.65 -6.60
N LEU A 41 -0.54 -2.27 -6.03
CA LEU A 41 -0.21 -3.68 -6.26
C LEU A 41 -0.21 -4.44 -4.95
N GLY A 42 -0.95 -5.54 -4.90
CA GLY A 42 -0.93 -6.49 -3.80
C GLY A 42 -1.44 -7.85 -4.27
N LEU A 43 -0.79 -8.92 -3.84
CA LEU A 43 -1.16 -10.29 -4.22
C LEU A 43 -1.73 -11.06 -3.04
N ARG A 44 -2.59 -12.05 -3.33
CA ARG A 44 -3.26 -12.88 -2.32
C ARG A 44 -3.94 -11.99 -1.26
N ASN A 45 -3.59 -12.14 0.02
CA ASN A 45 -4.20 -11.34 1.08
C ASN A 45 -3.86 -9.85 0.97
N SER A 46 -2.71 -9.49 0.41
CA SER A 46 -2.34 -8.09 0.22
C SER A 46 -3.16 -7.41 -0.89
N HIS A 47 -3.83 -8.18 -1.75
CA HIS A 47 -4.70 -7.64 -2.80
C HIS A 47 -5.83 -6.79 -2.21
N PHE A 48 -6.43 -7.25 -1.10
CA PHE A 48 -7.52 -6.53 -0.44
C PHE A 48 -7.04 -5.19 0.13
N PHE A 49 -5.86 -5.18 0.75
CA PHE A 49 -5.26 -3.95 1.27
C PHE A 49 -4.87 -2.97 0.15
N ALA A 50 -4.27 -3.44 -0.94
CA ALA A 50 -3.94 -2.59 -2.09
C ALA A 50 -5.19 -2.00 -2.75
N THR A 51 -6.24 -2.82 -2.91
CA THR A 51 -7.54 -2.36 -3.43
C THR A 51 -8.16 -1.32 -2.50
N TYR A 52 -8.12 -1.55 -1.19
CA TYR A 52 -8.67 -0.62 -0.21
C TYR A 52 -7.89 0.70 -0.18
N ALA A 53 -6.56 0.66 -0.24
CA ALA A 53 -5.73 1.85 -0.37
C ALA A 53 -6.11 2.65 -1.63
N ARG A 54 -6.27 1.99 -2.79
CA ARG A 54 -6.75 2.65 -4.01
C ARG A 54 -8.10 3.34 -3.81
N TRP A 55 -9.04 2.68 -3.12
CA TRP A 55 -10.36 3.25 -2.81
C TRP A 55 -10.29 4.50 -1.94
N GLN A 56 -9.28 4.63 -1.07
CA GLN A 56 -9.05 5.88 -0.34
C GLN A 56 -8.47 6.95 -1.25
N PHE A 57 -7.46 6.61 -2.06
CA PHE A 57 -6.79 7.58 -2.92
C PHE A 57 -7.67 8.11 -4.05
N ILE A 58 -8.53 7.28 -4.67
CA ILE A 58 -9.38 7.70 -5.80
C ILE A 58 -10.30 8.88 -5.47
N GLN A 59 -10.58 9.12 -4.18
CA GLN A 59 -11.43 10.22 -3.73
C GLN A 59 -10.78 11.61 -3.94
N PHE A 60 -9.45 11.69 -3.98
CA PHE A 60 -8.72 12.96 -4.09
C PHE A 60 -7.56 12.92 -5.11
N ARG A 61 -7.21 11.74 -5.61
CA ARG A 61 -6.09 11.52 -6.52
C ARG A 61 -6.62 10.94 -7.84
N PRO A 62 -6.52 11.67 -8.96
CA PRO A 62 -6.89 11.11 -10.27
C PRO A 62 -5.85 10.07 -10.73
N LYS A 63 -6.15 9.33 -11.80
CA LYS A 63 -5.19 8.39 -12.44
C LYS A 63 -4.65 7.30 -11.50
N THR A 64 -5.51 6.79 -10.63
CA THR A 64 -5.23 5.64 -9.76
C THR A 64 -5.70 4.33 -10.40
N ARG A 65 -4.84 3.30 -10.45
CA ARG A 65 -5.17 1.99 -11.04
C ARG A 65 -4.81 0.83 -10.12
N GLN A 66 -5.65 -0.21 -10.11
CA GLN A 66 -5.32 -1.47 -9.46
C GLN A 66 -4.37 -2.25 -10.37
N MET A 67 -3.38 -2.95 -9.80
CA MET A 67 -2.39 -3.73 -10.54
C MET A 67 -2.28 -5.16 -9.97
N PRO A 68 -2.49 -6.21 -10.78
CA PRO A 68 -3.14 -6.16 -12.10
C PRO A 68 -4.64 -5.80 -11.96
N GLY A 69 -5.23 -5.23 -13.00
CA GLY A 69 -6.68 -5.12 -13.16
C GLY A 69 -7.33 -6.46 -13.49
N ALA A 70 -8.66 -6.48 -13.57
CA ALA A 70 -9.41 -7.67 -13.95
C ALA A 70 -9.03 -8.11 -15.38
N GLY A 71 -8.56 -9.36 -15.51
CA GLY A 71 -8.14 -9.92 -16.80
C GLY A 71 -6.72 -9.53 -17.25
N GLU A 72 -6.00 -8.72 -16.48
CA GLU A 72 -4.62 -8.33 -16.76
C GLU A 72 -3.61 -9.19 -15.99
N THR A 73 -2.37 -9.18 -16.46
CA THR A 73 -1.22 -9.77 -15.76
C THR A 73 -0.30 -8.70 -15.19
N ILE A 74 0.49 -9.07 -14.18
CA ILE A 74 1.51 -8.18 -13.62
C ILE A 74 2.56 -7.82 -14.69
N ALA A 75 2.93 -8.76 -15.55
CA ALA A 75 3.94 -8.55 -16.58
C ALA A 75 3.54 -7.43 -17.54
N GLU A 76 2.30 -7.45 -18.04
CA GLU A 76 1.77 -6.39 -18.89
C GLU A 76 1.78 -5.03 -18.17
N ARG A 77 1.43 -5.00 -16.88
CA ARG A 77 1.39 -3.74 -16.12
C ARG A 77 2.77 -3.19 -15.77
N ILE A 78 3.77 -4.05 -15.61
CA ILE A 78 5.17 -3.63 -15.38
C ILE A 78 5.77 -3.09 -16.68
N ALA A 79 5.51 -3.74 -17.81
CA ALA A 79 6.00 -3.30 -19.12
C ALA A 79 5.53 -1.88 -19.50
N ASP A 80 4.34 -1.49 -19.03
CA ASP A 80 3.75 -0.18 -19.30
C ASP A 80 4.22 0.94 -18.33
N LEU A 81 5.09 0.65 -17.36
CA LEU A 81 5.58 1.67 -16.41
C LEU A 81 6.56 2.64 -17.08
N GLY A 82 6.33 3.94 -16.87
CA GLY A 82 7.23 5.01 -17.29
C GLY A 82 7.89 5.74 -16.11
N SER A 83 8.81 6.65 -16.41
CA SER A 83 9.60 7.41 -15.41
C SER A 83 8.81 8.32 -14.48
N GLY A 84 7.52 8.56 -14.75
CA GLY A 84 6.62 9.33 -13.89
C GLY A 84 5.63 8.47 -13.10
N ASP A 85 5.64 7.15 -13.27
CA ASP A 85 4.70 6.26 -12.60
C ASP A 85 5.22 5.85 -11.23
N VAL A 86 4.33 5.83 -10.24
CA VAL A 86 4.62 5.31 -8.90
C VAL A 86 3.73 4.12 -8.63
N VAL A 87 4.27 3.08 -8.01
CA VAL A 87 3.52 1.89 -7.61
C VAL A 87 3.60 1.72 -6.09
N MET A 88 2.46 1.81 -5.42
CA MET A 88 2.31 1.42 -4.02
C MET A 88 2.15 -0.09 -3.94
N VAL A 89 3.18 -0.77 -3.42
CA VAL A 89 3.18 -2.23 -3.23
C VAL A 89 2.82 -2.56 -1.78
N VAL A 90 1.75 -3.34 -1.60
CA VAL A 90 1.37 -3.88 -0.30
C VAL A 90 1.82 -5.34 -0.21
N ALA A 91 2.67 -5.65 0.77
CA ALA A 91 3.18 -6.99 1.00
C ALA A 91 3.12 -7.32 2.50
N VAL A 92 2.00 -7.89 2.95
CA VAL A 92 1.86 -8.35 4.33
C VAL A 92 2.62 -9.67 4.51
N ARG A 93 3.59 -9.68 5.42
CA ARG A 93 4.36 -10.89 5.76
C ARG A 93 3.43 -11.93 6.42
N ARG A 94 3.51 -13.17 5.95
CA ARG A 94 2.85 -14.30 6.63
C ARG A 94 3.61 -14.61 7.92
N LEU A 95 2.93 -14.45 9.06
CA LEU A 95 3.45 -14.93 10.34
C LEU A 95 3.17 -16.43 10.43
N VAL A 96 4.22 -17.25 10.41
CA VAL A 96 4.13 -18.67 10.72
C VAL A 96 4.29 -18.78 12.24
N LYS A 97 3.26 -19.30 12.92
CA LYS A 97 3.38 -19.65 14.34
C LYS A 97 4.20 -20.95 14.40
N ASN A 98 5.41 -20.86 14.97
CA ASN A 98 6.15 -22.03 15.44
C ASN A 98 5.66 -22.41 16.83
#